data_AF-A0A968JPA5-F1
#
_entry.id   AF-A0A968JPA5-F1
#
_cell.length_a   1.000
_cell.length_b   1.000
_cell.length_c   1.000
_cell.angle_alpha   90.00
_cell.angle_beta   90.00
_cell.angle_gamma   90.00
#
_symmetry.space_group_name_H-M   'P 1'
#
loop_
_entity.id
_entity.type
_entity.pdbx_description
1 polymer ?
#
loop_
_entity_poly.entity_id
_entity_poly.type
_entity_poly.pdbx_seq_one_letter_code
_entity_poly.pdbx_strand_id
1 'polypeptide(L)'
;MVQENPKNDHRLHQVYTLTPLAPSIFPVIDQATLFALNTQRSVLKYKAKPYNKRIGNLAISHTQLYETLDLLTMWQHVVPIGIERQLDAYQIWGNNRMGKVRFTGYFAPIIKASKELTPTFRYPIYGQPLYCTAVAPTRKEIEEGAIRDCAEIIAYASNKVDIYYMQLQGSGYIEYPNGKSELLAFAGQNGHPYKSIESYL
;
A
#
# COMPACT_ATOMS: atom_id res chain seq x y z
N MET A 1 10.60 -15.07 2.14
CA MET A 1 9.72 -15.97 1.35
C MET A 1 8.32 -15.81 1.89
N VAL A 2 7.45 -15.13 1.14
CA VAL A 2 6.04 -14.95 1.54
C VAL A 2 5.37 -16.31 1.33
N GLN A 3 4.98 -16.97 2.42
CA GLN A 3 4.18 -18.19 2.34
C GLN A 3 2.83 -17.82 1.72
N GLU A 4 2.63 -18.28 0.49
CA GLU A 4 1.33 -18.30 -0.16
C GLU A 4 0.41 -19.21 0.65
N ASN A 5 -0.65 -18.63 1.20
CA ASN A 5 -1.68 -19.36 1.92
C ASN A 5 -2.53 -20.16 0.90
N PRO A 6 -2.50 -21.51 0.92
CA PRO A 6 -3.01 -22.34 -0.17
C PRO A 6 -4.55 -22.52 -0.19
N LYS A 7 -5.30 -21.66 0.50
CA LYS A 7 -6.77 -21.69 0.55
C LYS A 7 -7.49 -20.69 -0.35
N ASN A 8 -6.78 -19.97 -1.22
CA ASN A 8 -7.38 -18.93 -2.09
C ASN A 8 -7.27 -19.24 -3.60
N ASP A 9 -7.16 -20.51 -3.99
CA ASP A 9 -7.22 -20.96 -5.39
C ASP A 9 -8.68 -21.14 -5.88
N HIS A 10 -9.49 -20.10 -5.69
CA HIS A 10 -10.70 -19.87 -6.48
C HIS A 10 -10.49 -18.62 -7.34
N ARG A 11 -9.41 -18.70 -8.12
CA ARG A 11 -9.18 -18.08 -9.42
C ARG A 11 -10.07 -16.88 -9.75
N LEU A 12 -9.44 -15.71 -9.75
CA LEU A 12 -9.91 -14.38 -10.20
C LEU A 12 -10.34 -14.33 -11.70
N HIS A 13 -10.78 -15.44 -12.30
CA HIS A 13 -11.04 -15.57 -13.73
C HIS A 13 -12.16 -14.67 -14.26
N GLN A 14 -13.03 -14.14 -13.38
CA GLN A 14 -14.15 -13.28 -13.75
C GLN A 14 -14.35 -12.17 -12.70
N VAL A 15 -13.30 -11.36 -12.48
CA VAL A 15 -13.37 -10.18 -11.60
C VAL A 15 -14.16 -9.01 -12.19
N TYR A 16 -14.38 -9.03 -13.50
CA TYR A 16 -15.14 -8.03 -14.25
C TYR A 16 -16.13 -8.67 -15.23
N THR A 17 -17.02 -7.86 -15.80
CA THR A 17 -18.02 -8.27 -16.81
C THR A 17 -17.39 -8.99 -18.00
N LEU A 18 -18.10 -9.93 -18.62
CA LEU A 18 -17.61 -10.56 -19.86
C LEU A 18 -17.70 -9.63 -21.07
N THR A 19 -18.63 -8.68 -21.04
CA THR A 19 -18.85 -7.68 -22.09
C THR A 19 -18.48 -6.30 -21.56
N PRO A 20 -17.96 -5.40 -22.42
CA PRO A 20 -17.76 -4.02 -22.05
C PRO A 20 -19.10 -3.34 -21.77
N LEU A 21 -19.06 -2.33 -20.91
CA LEU A 21 -20.14 -1.39 -20.66
C LEU A 21 -20.31 -0.46 -21.86
N ALA A 22 -21.46 0.21 -21.92
CA ALA A 22 -21.70 1.25 -22.90
C ALA A 22 -20.66 2.39 -22.77
N PRO A 23 -20.18 2.97 -23.89
CA PRO A 23 -19.23 4.09 -23.90
C PRO A 23 -19.63 5.30 -23.05
N SER A 24 -20.93 5.52 -22.87
CA SER A 24 -21.47 6.63 -22.07
C SER A 24 -21.09 6.58 -20.58
N ILE A 25 -20.50 5.48 -20.11
CA ILE A 25 -20.04 5.35 -18.71
C ILE A 25 -18.72 6.08 -18.45
N PHE A 26 -17.94 6.42 -19.48
CA PHE A 26 -16.64 7.07 -19.27
C PHE A 26 -16.83 8.46 -18.64
N PRO A 27 -16.19 8.74 -17.49
CA PRO A 27 -16.38 10.00 -16.79
C PRO A 27 -15.67 11.15 -17.54
N VAL A 28 -16.13 12.37 -17.28
CA VAL A 28 -15.38 13.57 -17.69
C VAL A 28 -14.09 13.65 -16.86
N ILE A 29 -12.96 13.89 -17.52
CA ILE A 29 -11.68 14.10 -16.84
C ILE A 29 -11.65 15.53 -16.29
N ASP A 30 -12.11 15.68 -15.06
CA ASP A 30 -12.02 16.92 -14.31
C ASP A 30 -10.60 17.17 -13.76
N GLN A 31 -10.41 18.29 -13.07
CA GLN A 31 -9.11 18.67 -12.53
C GLN A 31 -8.58 17.68 -11.47
N ALA A 32 -9.48 17.12 -10.66
CA ALA A 32 -9.11 16.14 -9.64
C ALA A 32 -8.65 14.81 -10.28
N THR A 33 -9.36 14.37 -11.31
CA THR A 33 -9.02 13.17 -12.08
C THR A 33 -7.69 13.36 -12.83
N LEU A 34 -7.51 14.52 -13.47
CA LEU A 34 -6.25 14.86 -14.14
C LEU A 34 -5.06 14.86 -13.17
N PHE A 35 -5.23 15.44 -11.98
CA PHE A 35 -4.21 15.40 -10.92
C PHE A 35 -3.88 13.96 -10.50
N ALA A 36 -4.90 13.11 -10.34
CA ALA A 36 -4.71 11.71 -9.99
C ALA A 36 -3.98 10.92 -11.09
N LEU A 37 -4.33 11.13 -12.37
CA LEU A 37 -3.65 10.51 -13.52
C LEU A 37 -2.17 10.90 -13.59
N ASN A 38 -1.86 12.19 -13.38
CA ASN A 38 -0.48 12.69 -13.36
C ASN A 38 0.31 12.13 -12.17
N THR A 39 -0.32 12.01 -11.00
CA THR A 39 0.28 11.38 -9.82
C THR A 39 0.60 9.92 -10.11
N GLN A 40 -0.33 9.17 -10.71
CA GLN A 40 -0.13 7.78 -11.10
C GLN A 40 1.02 7.62 -12.12
N ARG A 41 1.13 8.54 -13.08
CA ARG A 41 2.24 8.59 -14.04
C ARG A 41 3.59 8.74 -13.33
N SER A 42 3.68 9.63 -12.34
CA SER A 42 4.87 9.82 -11.52
C SER A 42 5.24 8.56 -10.74
N VAL A 43 4.26 7.91 -10.10
CA VAL A 43 4.47 6.66 -9.36
C VAL A 43 5.01 5.55 -10.26
N LEU A 44 4.49 5.42 -11.50
CA LEU A 44 5.01 4.44 -12.46
C LEU A 44 6.46 4.74 -12.86
N LYS A 45 6.82 6.02 -13.01
CA LYS A 45 8.16 6.46 -13.44
C LYS A 45 9.24 6.08 -12.42
N TYR A 46 8.94 6.21 -11.14
CA TYR A 46 9.88 5.93 -10.05
C TYR A 46 9.86 4.48 -9.57
N LYS A 47 9.12 3.60 -10.25
CA LYS A 47 9.02 2.20 -9.85
C LYS A 47 10.28 1.43 -10.27
N ALA A 48 10.97 0.86 -9.29
CA ALA A 48 12.23 0.14 -9.51
C ALA A 48 12.12 -1.12 -10.40
N LYS A 49 10.91 -1.71 -10.53
CA LYS A 49 10.67 -2.89 -11.37
C LYS A 49 9.45 -2.66 -12.27
N PRO A 50 9.53 -3.03 -13.57
CA PRO A 50 8.40 -2.89 -14.49
C PRO A 50 7.22 -3.73 -14.01
N TYR A 51 6.02 -3.18 -14.17
CA TYR A 51 4.80 -3.84 -13.74
C TYR A 51 4.28 -4.76 -14.85
N ASN A 52 4.42 -6.07 -14.66
CA ASN A 52 3.82 -7.07 -15.53
C ASN A 52 3.00 -8.02 -14.66
N LYS A 53 1.67 -7.93 -14.74
CA LYS A 53 0.74 -8.74 -13.94
C LYS A 53 -0.42 -9.24 -14.78
N ARG A 54 -1.03 -10.32 -14.31
CA ARG A 54 -2.29 -10.83 -14.85
C ARG A 54 -3.38 -10.65 -13.81
N ILE A 55 -4.50 -10.05 -14.22
CA ILE A 55 -5.72 -9.93 -13.41
C ILE A 55 -6.82 -10.67 -14.16
N GLY A 56 -7.16 -11.88 -13.71
CA GLY A 56 -8.02 -12.78 -14.47
C GLY A 56 -7.40 -13.13 -15.83
N ASN A 57 -8.11 -12.83 -16.92
CA ASN A 57 -7.62 -12.97 -18.29
C ASN A 57 -6.88 -11.74 -18.82
N LEU A 58 -6.89 -10.60 -18.11
CA LEU A 58 -6.20 -9.38 -18.53
C LEU A 58 -4.71 -9.46 -18.21
N ALA A 59 -3.86 -9.37 -19.24
CA ALA A 59 -2.45 -9.09 -19.06
C ALA A 59 -2.25 -7.57 -19.02
N ILE A 60 -1.58 -7.08 -17.98
CA ILE A 60 -1.28 -5.67 -17.77
C ILE A 60 0.24 -5.52 -17.76
N SER A 61 0.75 -4.81 -18.75
CA SER A 61 2.15 -4.42 -18.84
C SER A 61 2.36 -2.98 -18.39
N HIS A 62 3.62 -2.65 -18.10
CA HIS A 62 4.01 -1.31 -17.71
C HIS A 62 3.75 -0.30 -18.84
N THR A 63 4.00 -0.72 -20.09
CA THR A 63 3.72 0.07 -21.30
C THR A 63 2.23 0.34 -21.47
N GLN A 64 1.38 -0.69 -21.34
CA GLN A 64 -0.07 -0.54 -21.44
C GLN A 64 -0.63 0.45 -20.41
N LEU A 65 -0.08 0.47 -19.20
CA LEU A 65 -0.46 1.45 -18.18
C LEU A 65 -0.10 2.88 -18.59
N TYR A 66 1.09 3.10 -19.16
CA TYR A 66 1.48 4.42 -19.67
C TYR A 66 0.60 4.88 -20.84
N GLU A 67 0.37 4.00 -21.82
CA GLU A 67 -0.51 4.28 -22.96
C GLU A 67 -1.92 4.63 -22.48
N THR A 68 -2.46 3.88 -21.52
CA THR A 68 -3.77 4.19 -20.93
C THR A 68 -3.78 5.56 -20.25
N LEU A 69 -2.74 5.91 -19.49
CA LEU A 69 -2.63 7.23 -18.86
C LEU A 69 -2.53 8.36 -19.88
N ASP A 70 -1.77 8.16 -20.96
CA ASP A 70 -1.64 9.12 -22.07
C ASP A 70 -3.00 9.35 -22.74
N LEU A 71 -3.71 8.27 -23.09
CA LEU A 71 -5.05 8.34 -23.68
C LEU A 71 -6.04 9.10 -22.79
N LEU A 72 -6.09 8.78 -21.50
CA LEU A 72 -6.99 9.45 -20.55
C LEU A 72 -6.64 10.93 -20.35
N THR A 73 -5.34 11.26 -20.31
CA THR A 73 -4.88 12.64 -20.10
C THR A 73 -5.12 13.53 -21.32
N MET A 74 -4.98 12.99 -22.53
CA MET A 74 -5.23 13.72 -23.78
C MET A 74 -6.66 14.26 -23.89
N TRP A 75 -7.60 13.76 -23.07
CA TRP A 75 -9.02 14.13 -23.13
C TRP A 75 -9.50 14.98 -21.98
N GLN A 76 -8.57 15.62 -21.28
CA GLN A 76 -8.91 16.84 -20.57
C GLN A 76 -9.68 17.76 -21.55
N HIS A 77 -10.90 18.16 -21.16
CA HIS A 77 -11.74 19.17 -21.84
C HIS A 77 -12.66 18.73 -23.00
N VAL A 78 -12.92 17.43 -23.25
CA VAL A 78 -13.89 17.01 -24.29
C VAL A 78 -14.85 15.92 -23.77
N VAL A 79 -16.12 15.97 -24.21
CA VAL A 79 -17.07 14.85 -24.06
C VAL A 79 -16.48 13.64 -24.81
N PRO A 80 -16.47 12.43 -24.24
CA PRO A 80 -15.78 11.25 -24.78
C PRO A 80 -16.33 10.78 -26.14
N ILE A 81 -15.99 11.46 -27.23
CA ILE A 81 -16.27 11.01 -28.60
C ILE A 81 -15.02 10.29 -29.11
N GLY A 82 -15.09 8.96 -29.28
CA GLY A 82 -14.02 8.16 -29.86
C GLY A 82 -13.16 7.37 -28.85
N ILE A 83 -13.41 7.47 -27.52
CA ILE A 83 -12.76 6.59 -26.52
C ILE A 83 -12.99 5.15 -26.85
N GLU A 84 -14.24 4.86 -27.18
CA GLU A 84 -14.79 3.53 -27.27
C GLU A 84 -14.13 2.71 -28.38
N ARG A 85 -13.34 3.38 -29.22
CA ARG A 85 -12.52 2.76 -30.26
C ARG A 85 -11.14 2.34 -29.74
N GLN A 86 -10.72 2.84 -28.57
CA GLN A 86 -9.39 2.69 -27.99
C GLN A 86 -9.41 2.04 -26.60
N LEU A 87 -10.48 2.25 -25.81
CA LEU A 87 -10.65 1.69 -24.48
C LEU A 87 -12.05 1.09 -24.31
N ASP A 88 -12.07 -0.09 -23.71
CA ASP A 88 -13.26 -0.74 -23.21
C ASP A 88 -13.39 -0.51 -21.70
N ALA A 89 -14.58 -0.15 -21.22
CA ALA A 89 -14.89 -0.12 -19.79
C ALA A 89 -15.53 -1.44 -19.37
N TYR A 90 -15.00 -2.12 -18.35
CA TYR A 90 -15.61 -3.33 -17.78
C TYR A 90 -16.01 -3.07 -16.32
N GLN A 91 -17.19 -3.54 -15.91
CA GLN A 91 -17.63 -3.39 -14.52
C GLN A 91 -16.96 -4.44 -13.63
N ILE A 92 -16.40 -4.02 -12.51
CA ILE A 92 -15.94 -4.93 -11.45
C ILE A 92 -17.16 -5.36 -10.63
N TRP A 93 -17.42 -6.67 -10.51
CA TRP A 93 -18.60 -7.16 -9.79
C TRP A 93 -18.36 -7.66 -8.36
N GLY A 94 -17.09 -7.71 -7.93
CA GLY A 94 -16.71 -8.14 -6.59
C GLY A 94 -16.96 -9.63 -6.33
N ASN A 95 -16.70 -10.09 -5.10
CA ASN A 95 -16.72 -11.52 -4.77
C ASN A 95 -18.10 -12.17 -4.93
N ASN A 96 -19.19 -11.40 -4.81
CA ASN A 96 -20.55 -11.90 -4.98
C ASN A 96 -21.10 -11.74 -6.40
N ARG A 97 -20.31 -11.18 -7.34
CA ARG A 97 -20.71 -10.92 -8.74
C ARG A 97 -21.94 -10.03 -8.90
N MET A 98 -22.27 -9.19 -7.92
CA MET A 98 -23.43 -8.29 -7.95
C MET A 98 -23.05 -6.80 -8.02
N GLY A 99 -21.79 -6.47 -8.35
CA GLY A 99 -21.34 -5.07 -8.34
C GLY A 99 -20.92 -4.57 -6.96
N LYS A 100 -21.03 -5.39 -5.90
CA LYS A 100 -20.67 -4.98 -4.54
C LYS A 100 -19.16 -5.12 -4.34
N VAL A 101 -18.46 -3.99 -4.41
CA VAL A 101 -17.03 -3.89 -4.13
C VAL A 101 -16.82 -3.18 -2.80
N ARG A 102 -15.89 -3.69 -1.98
CA ARG A 102 -15.47 -3.03 -0.73
C ARG A 102 -14.27 -2.13 -1.03
N PHE A 103 -14.41 -0.85 -0.72
CA PHE A 103 -13.30 0.10 -0.69
C PHE A 103 -12.84 0.30 0.75
N THR A 104 -11.54 0.36 0.94
CA THR A 104 -10.90 0.68 2.22
C THR A 104 -9.82 1.74 1.98
N GLY A 105 -9.57 2.58 2.98
CA GLY A 105 -8.51 3.59 2.93
C GLY A 105 -7.26 3.12 3.66
N TYR A 106 -6.11 3.55 3.16
CA TYR A 106 -4.81 3.45 3.85
C TYR A 106 -4.18 4.85 3.89
N PHE A 107 -3.34 5.11 4.88
CA PHE A 107 -2.63 6.37 5.01
C PHE A 107 -1.25 6.13 5.63
N ALA A 108 -0.32 7.07 5.44
CA ALA A 108 0.96 7.07 6.12
C ALA A 108 0.88 7.98 7.36
N PRO A 109 0.82 7.44 8.59
CA PRO A 109 0.82 8.26 9.80
C PRO A 109 2.12 9.05 9.94
N ILE A 110 2.04 10.22 10.57
CA ILE A 110 3.20 11.00 11.02
C ILE A 110 3.32 10.80 12.53
N ILE A 111 4.46 10.31 13.00
CA ILE A 111 4.70 10.06 14.43
C ILE A 111 5.91 10.85 14.92
N LYS A 112 5.89 11.31 16.17
CA LYS A 112 7.01 12.05 16.76
C LYS A 112 8.08 11.10 17.26
N ALA A 113 9.33 11.32 16.84
CA ALA A 113 10.45 10.48 17.25
C ALA A 113 11.75 11.28 17.44
N SER A 114 12.75 10.69 18.10
CA SER A 114 14.09 11.23 18.29
C SER A 114 15.14 10.20 17.92
N LYS A 115 16.29 10.61 17.39
CA LYS A 115 17.45 9.72 17.25
C LYS A 115 18.04 9.33 18.60
N GLU A 116 17.91 10.20 19.59
CA GLU A 116 18.43 10.01 20.94
C GLU A 116 17.34 9.54 21.90
N LEU A 117 17.71 8.62 22.79
CA LEU A 117 16.87 8.16 23.89
C LEU A 117 16.70 9.30 24.91
N THR A 118 15.47 9.66 25.23
CA THR A 118 15.15 10.67 26.26
C THR A 118 13.98 10.22 27.13
N PRO A 119 13.68 10.90 28.27
CA PRO A 119 12.48 10.58 29.05
C PRO A 119 11.18 10.62 28.23
N THR A 120 11.10 11.52 27.24
CA THR A 120 9.97 11.63 26.33
C THR A 120 10.01 10.57 25.23
N PHE A 121 11.15 10.43 24.55
CA PHE A 121 11.34 9.53 23.42
C PHE A 121 12.07 8.26 23.86
N ARG A 122 11.29 7.25 24.26
CA ARG A 122 11.82 6.05 24.95
C ARG A 122 11.43 4.72 24.33
N TYR A 123 10.61 4.73 23.28
CA TYR A 123 10.11 3.51 22.65
C TYR A 123 10.85 3.25 21.34
N PRO A 124 11.74 2.25 21.26
CA PRO A 124 12.57 2.04 20.08
C PRO A 124 11.73 1.61 18.86
N ILE A 125 12.07 2.18 17.71
CA ILE A 125 11.64 1.74 16.38
C ILE A 125 12.81 0.98 15.78
N TYR A 126 12.64 -0.33 15.58
CA TYR A 126 13.70 -1.19 15.10
C TYR A 126 13.72 -1.29 13.57
N GLY A 127 14.92 -1.34 13.00
CA GLY A 127 15.15 -1.88 11.67
C GLY A 127 15.03 -3.40 11.64
N GLN A 128 15.11 -3.97 10.44
CA GLN A 128 15.10 -5.43 10.31
C GLN A 128 16.41 -6.00 10.88
N PRO A 129 16.37 -6.90 11.89
CA PRO A 129 17.57 -7.54 12.39
C PRO A 129 18.20 -8.43 11.32
N LEU A 130 19.53 -8.41 11.24
CA LEU A 130 20.27 -9.32 10.35
C LEU A 130 20.32 -10.73 10.92
N TYR A 131 20.58 -10.87 12.23
CA TYR A 131 20.67 -12.14 12.95
C TYR A 131 20.33 -11.94 14.43
N CYS A 132 19.19 -12.45 14.91
CA CYS A 132 18.85 -12.41 16.35
C CYS A 132 18.74 -13.81 16.94
N THR A 133 17.79 -14.61 16.44
CA THR A 133 17.44 -15.91 17.00
C THR A 133 16.96 -16.84 15.89
N ALA A 134 17.07 -18.15 16.10
CA ALA A 134 16.51 -19.15 15.16
C ALA A 134 14.98 -19.07 15.07
N VAL A 135 14.32 -18.63 16.16
CA VAL A 135 12.86 -18.43 16.24
C VAL A 135 12.59 -16.95 16.48
N ALA A 136 11.81 -16.33 15.60
CA ALA A 136 11.49 -14.90 15.71
C ALA A 136 10.68 -14.60 16.98
N PRO A 137 11.08 -13.60 17.79
CA PRO A 137 10.38 -13.27 19.03
C PRO A 137 8.99 -12.66 18.77
N THR A 138 8.10 -12.86 19.73
CA THR A 138 6.77 -12.25 19.78
C THR A 138 6.87 -10.73 19.96
N ARG A 139 5.76 -10.01 19.70
CA ARG A 139 5.69 -8.57 19.92
C ARG A 139 6.07 -8.18 21.36
N LYS A 140 5.57 -8.94 22.35
CA LYS A 140 5.84 -8.70 23.77
C LYS A 140 7.33 -8.84 24.08
N GLU A 141 7.96 -9.93 23.64
CA GLU A 141 9.39 -10.17 23.86
C GLU A 141 10.25 -9.08 23.18
N ILE A 142 9.87 -8.60 22.00
CA ILE A 142 10.54 -7.48 21.32
C ILE A 142 10.43 -6.20 22.17
N GLU A 143 9.25 -5.88 22.69
CA GLU A 143 9.04 -4.71 23.55
C GLU A 143 9.80 -4.82 24.89
N GLU A 144 10.06 -6.04 25.36
CA GLU A 144 10.87 -6.36 26.53
C GLU A 144 12.39 -6.40 26.22
N GLY A 145 12.78 -6.22 24.96
CA GLY A 145 14.18 -6.03 24.55
C GLY A 145 14.85 -7.25 23.90
N ALA A 146 14.10 -8.28 23.50
CA ALA A 146 14.67 -9.51 22.93
C ALA A 146 15.54 -9.33 21.68
N ILE A 147 15.43 -8.19 20.99
CA ILE A 147 16.22 -7.87 19.78
C ILE A 147 17.13 -6.65 19.95
N ARG A 148 17.27 -6.11 21.17
CA ARG A 148 17.95 -4.83 21.41
C ARG A 148 19.40 -4.83 20.95
N ASP A 149 20.09 -5.97 21.09
CA ASP A 149 21.52 -6.10 20.80
C ASP A 149 21.80 -6.56 19.36
N CYS A 150 20.76 -6.85 18.56
CA CYS A 150 20.89 -7.42 17.22
C CYS A 150 20.04 -6.74 16.14
N ALA A 151 19.21 -5.76 16.51
CA ALA A 151 18.49 -4.89 15.59
C ALA A 151 18.97 -3.44 15.74
N GLU A 152 19.14 -2.76 14.60
CA GLU A 152 19.36 -1.31 14.59
C GLU A 152 18.14 -0.59 15.19
N ILE A 153 18.38 0.40 16.06
CA ILE A 153 17.34 1.33 16.49
C ILE A 153 17.37 2.54 15.54
N ILE A 154 16.32 2.67 14.73
CA ILE A 154 16.18 3.74 13.75
C ILE A 154 15.90 5.09 14.45
N ALA A 155 15.04 5.06 15.45
CA ALA A 155 14.63 6.20 16.28
C ALA A 155 13.88 5.72 17.53
N TYR A 156 13.56 6.63 18.44
CA TYR A 156 12.73 6.42 19.62
C TYR A 156 11.45 7.25 19.51
N ALA A 157 10.28 6.62 19.54
CA ALA A 157 9.00 7.31 19.58
C ALA A 157 8.63 7.75 21.00
N SER A 158 7.73 8.73 21.10
CA SER A 158 7.15 9.17 22.38
C SER A 158 5.99 8.30 22.85
N ASN A 159 5.36 7.53 21.96
CA ASN A 159 4.20 6.69 22.24
C ASN A 159 4.28 5.32 21.52
N LYS A 160 4.04 4.23 22.25
CA LYS A 160 4.00 2.86 21.71
C LYS A 160 2.82 2.63 20.76
N VAL A 161 1.70 3.32 21.00
CA VAL A 161 0.48 3.20 20.19
C VAL A 161 0.72 3.76 18.78
N ASP A 162 1.49 4.84 18.67
CA ASP A 162 1.86 5.44 17.38
C ASP A 162 2.71 4.46 16.57
N ILE A 163 3.67 3.77 17.21
CA ILE A 163 4.46 2.71 16.59
C ILE A 163 3.54 1.57 16.11
N TYR A 164 2.56 1.14 16.92
CA TYR A 164 1.60 0.10 16.55
C TYR A 164 0.82 0.48 15.28
N TYR A 165 0.24 1.68 15.21
CA TYR A 165 -0.51 2.10 14.02
C TYR A 165 0.38 2.27 12.80
N MET A 166 1.61 2.77 12.95
CA MET A 166 2.57 2.84 11.86
C MET A 166 2.93 1.44 11.32
N GLN A 167 3.15 0.46 12.21
CA GLN A 167 3.37 -0.93 11.82
C GLN A 167 2.15 -1.56 11.13
N LEU A 168 0.93 -1.23 11.59
CA LEU A 168 -0.31 -1.71 11.00
C LEU A 168 -0.52 -1.18 9.57
N GLN A 169 -0.17 0.08 9.31
CA GLN A 169 -0.21 0.66 7.96
C GLN A 169 0.95 0.16 7.09
N GLY A 170 2.06 -0.29 7.70
CA GLY A 170 3.25 -0.80 7.01
C GLY A 170 4.22 0.29 6.54
N SER A 171 3.89 1.57 6.75
CA SER A 171 4.78 2.70 6.53
C SER A 171 4.31 3.90 7.35
N GLY A 172 5.17 4.90 7.49
CA GLY A 172 4.83 6.16 8.14
C GLY A 172 6.00 7.13 8.11
N TYR A 173 5.72 8.40 8.37
CA TYR A 173 6.75 9.42 8.55
C TYR A 173 7.09 9.54 10.03
N ILE A 174 8.37 9.69 10.32
CA ILE A 174 8.84 10.17 11.61
C ILE A 174 9.17 11.65 11.49
N GLU A 175 8.68 12.45 12.45
CA GLU A 175 8.99 13.86 12.60
C GLU A 175 9.89 14.06 13.82
N TYR A 176 11.07 14.64 13.58
CA TYR A 176 12.05 14.92 14.62
C TYR A 176 11.83 16.31 15.25
N PRO A 177 12.33 16.57 16.48
CA PRO A 177 12.18 17.86 17.14
C PRO A 177 12.76 19.05 16.37
N ASN A 178 13.71 18.80 15.46
CA ASN A 178 14.31 19.82 14.60
C ASN A 178 13.49 20.11 13.32
N GLY A 179 12.29 19.52 13.18
CA GLY A 179 11.42 19.66 12.01
C GLY A 179 11.80 18.79 10.81
N LYS A 180 12.91 18.04 10.87
CA LYS A 180 13.25 17.06 9.83
C LYS A 180 12.22 15.92 9.85
N SER A 181 11.85 15.43 8.68
CA SER A 181 11.01 14.25 8.53
C SER A 181 11.69 13.17 7.70
N GLU A 182 11.47 11.90 8.06
CA GLU A 182 11.97 10.73 7.33
C GLU A 182 10.83 9.73 7.10
N LEU A 183 10.75 9.15 5.89
CA LEU A 183 9.80 8.07 5.59
C LEU A 183 10.39 6.74 6.05
N LEU A 184 9.65 6.02 6.89
CA LEU A 184 9.91 4.62 7.21
C LEU A 184 8.98 3.74 6.39
N ALA A 185 9.56 2.77 5.69
CA ALA A 185 8.83 1.77 4.91
C ALA A 185 9.01 0.38 5.51
N PHE A 186 8.07 -0.51 5.22
CA PHE A 186 8.13 -1.92 5.63
C PHE A 186 9.44 -2.57 5.22
N ALA A 187 10.15 -3.14 6.19
CA ALA A 187 11.35 -3.96 5.97
C ALA A 187 11.11 -5.46 6.23
N GLY A 188 10.27 -5.80 7.21
CA GLY A 188 10.00 -7.20 7.55
C GLY A 188 8.97 -7.37 8.67
N GLN A 189 8.65 -8.62 8.98
CA GLN A 189 7.76 -9.02 10.08
C GLN A 189 8.27 -10.29 10.76
N ASN A 190 7.84 -10.54 12.00
CA ASN A 190 8.27 -11.69 12.81
C ASN A 190 7.50 -13.00 12.53
N GLY A 191 6.56 -13.01 11.58
CA GLY A 191 5.83 -14.21 11.16
C GLY A 191 4.72 -14.68 12.11
N HIS A 192 4.53 -14.02 13.26
CA HIS A 192 3.43 -14.32 14.19
C HIS A 192 2.08 -13.80 13.65
N PRO A 193 0.96 -14.45 13.98
CA PRO A 193 -0.36 -14.02 13.52
C PRO A 193 -0.74 -12.65 14.10
N TYR A 194 -1.31 -11.78 13.27
CA TYR A 194 -1.87 -10.51 13.70
C TYR A 194 -3.10 -10.72 14.59
N LYS A 195 -3.15 -9.99 15.71
CA LYS A 195 -4.31 -9.87 16.59
C LYS A 195 -4.60 -8.39 16.81
N SER A 196 -5.83 -7.96 16.54
CA SER A 196 -6.22 -6.57 16.75
C SER A 196 -6.22 -6.25 18.25
N ILE A 197 -5.72 -5.08 18.62
CA ILE A 197 -5.88 -4.57 19.99
C ILE A 197 -7.32 -4.15 20.27
N GLU A 198 -8.08 -3.79 19.22
CA GLU A 198 -9.48 -3.34 19.35
C GLU A 198 -10.42 -4.45 19.84
N SER A 199 -10.06 -5.73 19.66
CA SER A 199 -10.85 -6.83 20.21
C SER A 199 -10.72 -6.99 21.73
N TYR A 200 -9.85 -6.19 22.37
CA TYR A 200 -9.59 -6.22 23.81
C TYR A 200 -9.94 -4.89 24.51
N LEU A 201 -10.57 -3.96 23.79
CA LEU A 201 -11.13 -2.70 24.30
C LEU A 201 -12.64 -2.81 24.42
#